data_AF-A0A5C6UCV0-F1
#
_entry.id   AF-A0A5C6UCV0-F1
#
_cell.length_a   1.000
_cell.length_b   1.000
_cell.length_c   1.000
_cell.angle_alpha   90.00
_cell.angle_beta   90.00
_cell.angle_gamma   90.00
#
_symmetry.space_group_name_H-M   'P 1'
#
loop_
_entity.id
_entity.type
_entity.pdbx_description
1 polymer ?
#
loop_
_entity_poly.entity_id
_entity_poly.type
_entity_poly.pdbx_seq_one_letter_code
_entity_poly.pdbx_strand_id
1 'polypeptide(L)'
;MSFLHGIQITEVAPRSRAITTIATAVIGLVATAPDAAVGAFPLDTAVRVTSIDDAIAKAGATGTLRAALRAIAGQVIAPIVVVRVAPGANATDTTAAIVGTDEAGVKTGMQALLTTPAQLNLHPRILGAPGLESELVTTYAV
;
A
#
# COMPACT_ATOMS: atom_id res chain seq x y z
N MET A 1 12.93 46.35 -9.02
CA MET A 1 13.65 45.19 -9.59
C MET A 1 15.13 45.52 -9.64
N SER A 2 15.95 44.85 -8.83
CA SER A 2 17.41 44.98 -8.91
C SER A 2 17.91 44.00 -9.96
N PHE A 3 18.37 44.53 -11.09
CA PHE A 3 19.04 43.76 -12.13
C PHE A 3 20.55 43.86 -11.87
N LEU A 4 21.18 42.75 -11.52
CA LEU A 4 22.64 42.67 -11.41
C LEU A 4 23.18 42.21 -12.76
N HIS A 5 23.98 43.07 -13.41
CA HIS A 5 24.71 42.71 -14.62
C HIS A 5 26.09 42.20 -14.21
N GLY A 6 26.25 40.89 -14.19
CA GLY A 6 27.47 40.22 -13.74
C GLY A 6 27.19 38.82 -13.20
N ILE A 7 28.24 38.12 -12.80
CA ILE A 7 28.18 36.77 -12.24
C ILE A 7 27.95 36.89 -10.72
N GLN A 8 26.82 36.36 -10.22
CA GLN A 8 26.59 36.27 -8.79
C GLN A 8 26.91 34.86 -8.30
N ILE A 9 27.80 34.75 -7.32
CA ILE A 9 28.09 33.49 -6.63
C ILE A 9 27.32 33.50 -5.33
N THR A 10 26.32 32.64 -5.22
CA THR A 10 25.62 32.37 -3.96
C THR A 10 26.14 31.05 -3.43
N GLU A 11 27.02 31.12 -2.43
CA GLU A 11 27.56 29.92 -1.81
C GLU A 11 26.49 29.29 -0.90
N VAL A 12 25.84 28.26 -1.41
CA VAL A 12 24.96 27.41 -0.62
C VAL A 12 25.84 26.29 -0.08
N ALA A 13 26.22 26.37 1.20
CA ALA A 13 26.85 25.24 1.87
C ALA A 13 25.88 24.04 1.79
N PRO A 14 26.23 22.94 1.11
CA PRO A 14 25.34 21.79 1.03
C PRO A 14 25.18 21.24 2.45
N ARG A 15 23.97 21.38 3.02
CA ARG A 15 23.61 20.57 4.18
C ARG A 15 23.72 19.11 3.76
N SER A 16 24.37 18.29 4.59
CA SER A 16 24.39 16.85 4.43
C SER A 16 22.96 16.38 4.11
N ARG A 17 22.77 15.69 2.97
CA ARG A 17 21.48 15.08 2.68
C ARG A 17 21.15 14.15 3.84
N ALA A 18 19.98 14.33 4.45
CA ALA A 18 19.56 13.48 5.54
C ALA A 18 19.60 12.02 5.08
N ILE A 19 20.41 11.21 5.75
CA ILE A 19 20.43 9.76 5.55
C ILE A 19 19.17 9.25 6.24
N THR A 20 18.16 8.90 5.45
CA THR A 20 16.95 8.26 5.98
C THR A 20 17.18 6.77 6.09
N THR A 21 16.83 6.19 7.23
CA THR A 21 16.75 4.73 7.34
C THR A 21 15.56 4.27 6.51
N ILE A 22 15.79 3.30 5.63
CA ILE A 22 14.72 2.68 4.85
C ILE A 22 14.08 1.61 5.73
N ALA A 23 12.77 1.66 5.92
CA ALA A 23 12.06 0.58 6.59
C ALA A 23 12.17 -0.70 5.74
N THR A 24 12.86 -1.72 6.24
CA THR A 24 13.06 -2.99 5.54
C THR A 24 11.89 -3.96 5.72
N ALA A 25 11.07 -3.76 6.75
CA ALA A 25 9.93 -4.59 7.12
C ALA A 25 8.60 -3.86 6.87
N VAL A 26 8.36 -3.44 5.63
CA VAL A 26 7.06 -2.90 5.21
C VAL A 26 6.16 -4.06 4.77
N ILE A 27 4.98 -4.13 5.36
CA ILE A 27 3.97 -5.16 5.06
C ILE A 27 3.01 -4.61 4.00
N GLY A 28 2.91 -5.27 2.85
CA GLY A 28 1.93 -5.02 1.81
C GLY A 28 0.82 -6.06 1.87
N LEU A 29 -0.43 -5.62 2.04
CA LEU A 29 -1.60 -6.47 2.13
C LEU A 29 -2.57 -6.16 1.02
N VAL A 30 -3.10 -7.20 0.38
CA VAL A 30 -4.28 -7.11 -0.48
C VAL A 30 -5.42 -7.83 0.22
N ALA A 31 -6.55 -7.15 0.41
CA ALA A 31 -7.66 -7.72 1.16
C ALA A 31 -9.02 -7.25 0.63
N THR A 32 -10.04 -8.09 0.86
CA THR A 32 -11.44 -7.73 0.62
C THR A 32 -12.00 -7.06 1.87
N ALA A 33 -12.73 -5.96 1.67
CA ALA A 33 -13.37 -5.24 2.76
C ALA A 33 -14.57 -4.41 2.23
N PRO A 34 -15.71 -5.05 1.91
CA PRO A 34 -16.83 -4.35 1.28
C PRO A 34 -17.42 -3.26 2.18
N ASP A 35 -17.41 -3.44 3.50
CA ASP A 35 -17.88 -2.45 4.48
C ASP A 35 -16.80 -1.44 4.93
N ALA A 36 -15.62 -1.43 4.30
CA ALA A 36 -14.59 -0.46 4.66
C ALA A 36 -14.99 0.97 4.26
N ALA A 37 -14.63 1.94 5.10
CA ALA A 37 -14.89 3.35 4.84
C ALA A 37 -14.17 3.79 3.55
N VAL A 38 -14.95 4.19 2.53
CA VAL A 38 -14.44 4.48 1.17
C VAL A 38 -13.36 5.57 1.15
N GLY A 39 -13.45 6.56 2.04
CA GLY A 39 -12.43 7.60 2.16
C GLY A 39 -11.13 7.14 2.81
N ALA A 40 -11.15 6.07 3.60
CA ALA A 40 -9.97 5.53 4.27
C ALA A 40 -9.30 4.43 3.44
N PHE A 41 -10.09 3.60 2.77
CA PHE A 41 -9.63 2.53 1.90
C PHE A 41 -10.38 2.63 0.56
N PRO A 42 -9.91 3.45 -0.38
CA PRO A 42 -10.45 3.49 -1.73
C PRO A 42 -10.23 2.14 -2.41
N LEU A 43 -11.07 1.83 -3.40
CA LEU A 43 -10.92 0.62 -4.19
C LEU A 43 -9.64 0.67 -5.02
N ASP A 44 -8.92 -0.45 -5.11
CA ASP A 44 -7.74 -0.67 -5.94
C ASP A 44 -6.63 0.38 -5.78
N THR A 45 -6.60 1.05 -4.63
CA THR A 45 -5.64 2.10 -4.33
C THR A 45 -4.82 1.70 -3.12
N ALA A 46 -3.49 1.81 -3.24
CA ALA A 46 -2.59 1.59 -2.12
C ALA A 46 -2.72 2.71 -1.09
N VAL A 47 -2.98 2.34 0.16
CA VAL A 47 -3.09 3.28 1.29
C VAL A 47 -2.09 2.91 2.38
N ARG A 48 -1.37 3.92 2.86
CA ARG A 48 -0.52 3.78 4.05
C ARG A 48 -1.38 3.81 5.32
N VAL A 49 -1.23 2.79 6.16
CA VAL A 49 -1.80 2.78 7.51
C VAL A 49 -0.91 3.61 8.44
N THR A 50 -1.49 4.65 9.05
CA THR A 50 -0.79 5.51 10.02
C THR A 50 -1.02 5.08 11.47
N SER A 51 -2.16 4.45 11.76
CA SER A 51 -2.50 3.92 13.08
C SER A 51 -3.33 2.65 12.90
N ILE A 52 -2.88 1.55 13.51
CA ILE A 52 -3.49 0.23 13.31
C ILE A 52 -4.90 0.17 13.92
N ASP A 53 -5.12 0.74 15.10
CA ASP A 53 -6.45 0.76 15.74
C ASP A 53 -7.50 1.52 14.90
N ASP A 54 -7.12 2.68 14.37
CA ASP A 54 -7.96 3.49 13.48
C ASP A 54 -8.25 2.75 12.16
N ALA A 55 -7.23 2.08 11.60
CA ALA A 55 -7.39 1.24 10.42
C ALA A 55 -8.35 0.06 10.68
N ILE A 56 -8.26 -0.60 11.83
CA ILE A 56 -9.17 -1.68 12.24
C ILE A 56 -10.60 -1.16 12.37
N ALA A 57 -10.79 0.05 12.93
CA ALA A 57 -12.10 0.68 13.04
C ALA A 57 -12.70 0.98 11.64
N LYS A 58 -11.87 1.41 10.70
CA LYS A 58 -12.27 1.80 9.33
C LYS A 58 -12.34 0.65 8.33
N ALA A 59 -11.77 -0.52 8.66
CA ALA A 59 -11.75 -1.70 7.79
C ALA A 59 -13.12 -2.39 7.59
N GLY A 60 -14.16 -1.95 8.32
CA GLY A 60 -15.47 -2.60 8.28
C GLY A 60 -15.50 -3.92 9.06
N ALA A 61 -16.67 -4.58 9.11
CA ALA A 61 -16.86 -5.84 9.84
C ALA A 61 -16.72 -7.09 8.95
N THR A 62 -16.89 -6.95 7.65
CA THR A 62 -16.88 -8.04 6.67
C THR A 62 -15.61 -8.04 5.82
N GLY A 63 -15.27 -9.20 5.26
CA GLY A 63 -14.05 -9.41 4.49
C GLY A 63 -12.85 -9.83 5.35
N THR A 64 -11.65 -9.80 4.75
CA THR A 64 -10.43 -10.32 5.38
C THR A 64 -9.57 -9.23 6.02
N LEU A 65 -9.79 -7.95 5.69
CA LEU A 65 -8.92 -6.85 6.11
C LEU A 65 -8.88 -6.64 7.64
N ARG A 66 -10.04 -6.63 8.30
CA ARG A 66 -10.11 -6.40 9.76
C ARG A 66 -9.37 -7.49 10.54
N ALA A 67 -9.55 -8.75 10.14
CA ALA A 67 -8.90 -9.89 10.78
C ALA A 67 -7.37 -9.83 10.60
N ALA A 68 -6.92 -9.50 9.39
CA ALA A 68 -5.49 -9.34 9.09
C ALA A 68 -4.84 -8.23 9.91
N LEU A 69 -5.47 -7.04 9.96
CA LEU A 69 -4.95 -5.93 10.75
C LEU A 69 -4.91 -6.24 12.25
N ARG A 70 -5.91 -6.95 12.78
CA ARG A 70 -5.93 -7.41 14.17
C ARG A 70 -4.83 -8.44 14.45
N ALA A 71 -4.59 -9.37 13.54
CA ALA A 71 -3.54 -10.36 13.68
C ALA A 71 -2.16 -9.68 13.73
N ILE A 72 -1.92 -8.70 12.85
CA ILE A 72 -0.67 -7.92 12.85
C ILE A 72 -0.54 -7.10 14.14
N ALA A 73 -1.61 -6.42 14.57
CA ALA A 73 -1.62 -5.65 15.82
C ALA A 73 -1.20 -6.49 17.04
N GLY A 74 -1.58 -7.77 17.07
CA GLY A 74 -1.21 -8.70 18.14
C GLY A 74 0.23 -9.20 18.10
N GLN A 75 0.97 -8.96 17.02
CA GLN A 75 2.34 -9.46 16.83
C GLN A 75 3.36 -8.33 16.78
N VAL A 76 3.13 -7.30 15.96
CA VAL A 76 4.13 -6.26 15.69
C VAL A 76 3.50 -4.97 15.19
N ILE A 77 4.13 -3.84 15.54
CA ILE A 77 3.83 -2.54 14.96
C ILE A 77 4.84 -2.28 13.85
N ALA A 78 4.39 -2.34 12.60
CA ALA A 78 5.21 -2.12 11.40
C ALA A 78 4.50 -1.15 10.45
N PRO A 79 5.22 -0.52 9.49
CA PRO A 79 4.58 0.21 8.41
C PRO A 79 3.79 -0.75 7.50
N ILE A 80 2.48 -0.51 7.35
CA ILE A 80 1.58 -1.34 6.56
C ILE A 80 1.02 -0.53 5.39
N VAL A 81 0.99 -1.15 4.23
CA VAL A 81 0.29 -0.69 3.03
C VAL A 81 -0.83 -1.66 2.74
N VAL A 82 -2.03 -1.12 2.51
CA VAL A 82 -3.23 -1.91 2.21
C VAL A 82 -3.76 -1.53 0.84
N VAL A 83 -4.07 -2.53 0.02
CA VAL A 83 -4.85 -2.39 -1.21
C VAL A 83 -6.17 -3.11 -1.00
N ARG A 84 -7.28 -2.37 -1.11
CA ARG A 84 -8.62 -2.94 -0.98
C ARG A 84 -9.14 -3.36 -2.36
N VAL A 85 -9.48 -4.63 -2.50
CA VAL A 85 -10.10 -5.16 -3.72
C VAL A 85 -11.57 -5.51 -3.49
N ALA A 86 -12.38 -5.39 -4.53
CA ALA A 86 -13.78 -5.81 -4.48
C ALA A 86 -13.82 -7.35 -4.55
N PRO A 87 -14.60 -8.03 -3.69
CA PRO A 87 -14.85 -9.45 -3.86
C PRO A 87 -15.62 -9.69 -5.17
N GLY A 88 -15.22 -10.74 -5.90
CA GLY A 88 -15.91 -11.17 -7.12
C GLY A 88 -17.15 -12.02 -6.81
N ALA A 89 -17.95 -12.31 -7.83
CA ALA A 89 -19.16 -13.13 -7.67
C ALA A 89 -18.84 -14.57 -7.23
N ASN A 90 -17.67 -15.09 -7.62
CA ASN A 90 -17.18 -16.41 -7.26
C ASN A 90 -15.73 -16.36 -6.73
N ALA A 91 -15.24 -17.48 -6.21
CA ALA A 91 -13.86 -17.61 -5.73
C ALA A 91 -12.82 -17.32 -6.83
N THR A 92 -13.08 -17.76 -8.07
CA THR A 92 -12.22 -17.49 -9.23
C THR A 92 -12.14 -15.99 -9.54
N ASP A 93 -13.29 -15.32 -9.57
CA ASP A 93 -13.37 -13.87 -9.85
C ASP A 93 -12.69 -13.06 -8.74
N THR A 94 -12.83 -13.51 -7.49
CA THR A 94 -12.13 -12.91 -6.35
C THR A 94 -10.62 -13.10 -6.46
N THR A 95 -10.17 -14.29 -6.88
CA THR A 95 -8.74 -14.56 -7.11
C THR A 95 -8.18 -13.66 -8.21
N ALA A 96 -8.92 -13.48 -9.30
CA ALA A 96 -8.55 -12.60 -10.39
C ALA A 96 -8.47 -11.12 -9.93
N ALA A 97 -9.44 -10.66 -9.13
CA ALA A 97 -9.42 -9.32 -8.55
C ALA A 97 -8.22 -9.09 -7.61
N ILE A 98 -7.81 -10.11 -6.86
CA ILE A 98 -6.64 -10.03 -5.96
C ILE A 98 -5.34 -9.97 -6.76
N VAL A 99 -5.16 -10.84 -7.76
CA VAL A 99 -3.99 -10.76 -8.65
C VAL A 99 -3.91 -9.38 -9.29
N GLY A 100 -5.07 -8.88 -9.71
CA GLY A 100 -5.21 -7.58 -10.34
C GLY A 100 -4.76 -7.60 -11.80
N THR A 101 -5.04 -6.50 -12.48
CA THR A 101 -4.65 -6.26 -13.86
C THR A 101 -4.06 -4.87 -14.01
N ASP A 102 -3.34 -4.70 -15.11
CA ASP A 102 -2.80 -3.44 -15.57
C ASP A 102 -3.69 -2.92 -16.71
N GLU A 103 -4.74 -2.19 -16.37
CA GLU A 103 -5.63 -1.60 -17.38
C GLU A 103 -5.38 -0.09 -17.49
N ALA A 104 -5.01 0.37 -18.69
CA ALA A 104 -4.72 1.78 -18.99
C ALA A 104 -3.67 2.44 -18.05
N GLY A 105 -2.74 1.66 -17.49
CA GLY A 105 -1.71 2.14 -16.57
C GLY A 105 -2.16 2.24 -15.11
N VAL A 106 -3.39 1.86 -14.78
CA VAL A 106 -3.87 1.69 -13.41
C VAL A 106 -3.67 0.23 -13.01
N LYS A 107 -2.77 0.03 -12.05
CA LYS A 107 -2.50 -1.30 -11.47
C LYS A 107 -3.50 -1.56 -10.34
N THR A 108 -4.11 -2.74 -10.33
CA THR A 108 -5.04 -3.16 -9.27
C THR A 108 -4.49 -4.35 -8.47
N GLY A 109 -5.15 -4.73 -7.37
CA GLY A 109 -4.78 -5.91 -6.58
C GLY A 109 -3.31 -5.96 -6.13
N MET A 110 -2.64 -7.09 -6.38
CA MET A 110 -1.21 -7.31 -6.05
C MET A 110 -0.30 -6.40 -6.88
N GLN A 111 -0.66 -6.11 -8.13
CA GLN A 111 0.12 -5.24 -9.01
C GLN A 111 0.14 -3.79 -8.51
N ALA A 112 -0.87 -3.33 -7.77
CA ALA A 112 -0.89 -2.02 -7.12
C ALA A 112 0.22 -1.86 -6.06
N LEU A 113 0.75 -2.96 -5.52
CA LEU A 113 1.89 -2.89 -4.59
C LEU A 113 3.19 -2.47 -5.28
N LEU A 114 3.29 -2.64 -6.61
CA LEU A 114 4.45 -2.21 -7.39
C LEU A 114 4.51 -0.69 -7.60
N THR A 115 3.36 0.01 -7.59
CA THR A 115 3.29 1.48 -7.71
C THR A 115 3.39 2.19 -6.36
N THR A 116 3.27 1.44 -5.25
CA THR A 116 3.35 1.96 -3.88
C THR A 116 4.62 2.77 -3.60
N PRO A 117 5.82 2.38 -4.06
CA PRO A 117 7.03 3.19 -3.85
C PRO A 117 6.94 4.60 -4.41
N ALA A 118 6.35 4.75 -5.59
CA ALA A 118 6.18 6.04 -6.25
C ALA A 118 5.12 6.91 -5.55
N GLN A 119 4.07 6.28 -5.01
CA GLN A 119 2.94 6.99 -4.41
C GLN A 119 3.16 7.33 -2.93
N LEU A 120 3.73 6.41 -2.16
CA LEU A 120 3.77 6.45 -0.70
C LEU A 120 5.19 6.46 -0.12
N ASN A 121 6.22 6.39 -0.98
CA ASN A 121 7.63 6.30 -0.58
C ASN A 121 7.90 5.14 0.42
N LEU A 122 7.12 4.06 0.27
CA LEU A 122 7.25 2.82 1.02
C LEU A 122 7.47 1.69 0.02
N HIS A 123 8.41 0.79 0.33
CA HIS A 123 8.69 -0.39 -0.47
C HIS A 123 8.22 -1.63 0.29
N PRO A 124 6.99 -2.12 0.05
CA PRO A 124 6.52 -3.38 0.63
C PRO A 124 7.48 -4.53 0.28
N ARG A 125 7.95 -5.24 1.31
CA ARG A 125 8.86 -6.40 1.17
C ARG A 125 8.26 -7.68 1.72
N ILE A 126 7.23 -7.57 2.54
CA ILE A 126 6.45 -8.68 3.09
C ILE A 126 5.08 -8.58 2.45
N LEU A 127 4.78 -9.46 1.51
CA LEU A 127 3.55 -9.42 0.73
C LEU A 127 2.60 -10.54 1.17
N GLY A 128 1.30 -10.26 1.19
CA GLY A 128 0.31 -11.28 1.50
C GLY A 128 -1.12 -10.88 1.14
N ALA A 129 -1.94 -11.89 0.86
CA ALA A 129 -3.37 -11.77 0.65
C ALA A 129 -4.11 -12.66 1.66
N PRO A 130 -4.20 -12.23 2.94
CA PRO A 130 -4.57 -13.11 4.05
C PRO A 130 -5.95 -13.75 3.85
N GLY A 131 -5.99 -15.08 3.88
CA GLY A 131 -7.19 -15.89 3.70
C GLY A 131 -7.69 -16.01 2.27
N LEU A 132 -6.95 -15.47 1.29
CA LEU A 132 -7.29 -15.49 -0.13
C LEU A 132 -6.08 -15.92 -0.99
N GLU A 133 -5.18 -16.69 -0.38
CA GLU A 133 -3.96 -17.22 -0.99
C GLU A 133 -4.34 -18.35 -1.94
N SER A 134 -3.99 -18.19 -3.22
CA SER A 134 -4.12 -19.21 -4.25
C SER A 134 -2.78 -19.33 -4.99
N GLU A 135 -2.56 -20.43 -5.70
CA GLU A 135 -1.34 -20.64 -6.50
C GLU A 135 -1.05 -19.44 -7.40
N LEU A 136 -2.08 -18.95 -8.09
CA LEU A 136 -1.99 -17.76 -8.93
C LEU A 136 -1.53 -16.53 -8.16
N VAL A 137 -2.12 -16.27 -6.99
CA VAL A 137 -1.78 -15.10 -6.16
C VAL A 137 -0.31 -15.13 -5.73
N THR A 138 0.21 -16.32 -5.40
CA THR A 138 1.61 -16.50 -5.02
C THR A 138 2.55 -16.29 -6.20
N THR A 139 2.20 -16.72 -7.41
CA THR A 139 3.00 -16.49 -8.62
C THR A 139 3.18 -15.00 -8.92
N TYR A 140 2.14 -14.19 -8.70
CA TYR A 140 2.17 -12.74 -8.93
C TYR A 140 2.67 -11.93 -7.73
N ALA A 141 3.12 -12.59 -6.65
CA ALA A 141 3.69 -11.93 -5.47
C ALA A 141 5.18 -11.56 -5.63
N VAL A 142 5.75 -11.65 -6.85
CA VAL A 142 7.18 -11.41 -7.13
C VAL A 142 7.36 -10.55 -8.36
#